data_AF-A0A7M3WWG0-F1
#
_entry.id   AF-A0A7M3WWG0-F1
#
_cell.length_a   1.000
_cell.length_b   1.000
_cell.length_c   1.000
_cell.angle_alpha   90.00
_cell.angle_beta   90.00
_cell.angle_gamma   90.00
#
_symmetry.space_group_name_H-M   'P 1'
#
loop_
_entity.id
_entity.type
_entity.pdbx_description
1 polymer ?
#
loop_
_entity_poly.entity_id
_entity_poly.type
_entity_poly.pdbx_seq_one_letter_code
_entity_poly.pdbx_strand_id
1 'polypeptide(L)'
;KHDGTLPIVGVNTFQNPNAEAFDESSADAFDMELARATPEEKAACLERTTALQERDIEATTAALSRLQHVARSGGNVFEELMETVKVASLGQISTALFDVGGQ
;
A
#
# COMPACT_ATOMS: atom_id res chain seq x y z
N LYS A 1 -16.57 16.38 -17.03
CA LYS A 1 -16.14 15.01 -17.43
C LYS A 1 -17.32 14.17 -17.93
N HIS A 2 -18.49 14.19 -17.26
CA HIS A 2 -19.69 13.47 -17.72
C HIS A 2 -20.60 14.29 -18.65
N ASP A 3 -20.28 15.56 -18.85
CA ASP A 3 -21.02 16.56 -19.64
C ASP A 3 -20.77 16.47 -21.15
N GLY A 4 -19.88 15.57 -21.61
CA GLY A 4 -19.63 15.35 -23.03
C GLY A 4 -18.80 16.43 -23.74
N THR A 5 -18.38 17.48 -23.03
CA THR A 5 -17.55 18.58 -23.57
C THR A 5 -16.19 18.09 -24.08
N LEU A 6 -15.65 17.02 -23.49
CA LEU A 6 -14.48 16.31 -24.00
C LEU A 6 -14.92 15.00 -24.67
N PRO A 7 -14.74 14.83 -25.99
CA PRO A 7 -15.10 13.58 -26.66
C PRO A 7 -14.15 12.44 -26.27
N ILE A 8 -14.70 11.37 -25.71
CA ILE A 8 -14.04 10.12 -25.34
C ILE A 8 -14.75 8.98 -26.11
N VAL A 9 -14.06 8.45 -27.13
CA VAL A 9 -14.56 7.37 -27.99
C VAL A 9 -14.84 6.12 -27.17
N GLY A 10 -16.01 5.52 -27.35
CA GLY A 10 -16.45 4.33 -26.61
C GLY A 10 -16.98 4.60 -25.21
N VAL A 11 -16.96 5.85 -24.74
CA VAL A 11 -17.46 6.25 -23.41
C VAL A 11 -18.57 7.28 -23.50
N ASN A 12 -18.37 8.42 -24.19
CA ASN A 12 -19.42 9.46 -24.34
C ASN A 12 -19.66 9.90 -25.79
N THR A 13 -18.85 9.43 -26.73
CA THR A 13 -19.04 9.61 -28.18
C THR A 13 -18.71 8.31 -28.90
N PHE A 14 -19.33 8.06 -30.07
CA PHE A 14 -19.18 6.82 -30.83
C PHE A 14 -19.35 5.54 -29.98
N GLN A 15 -20.40 5.50 -29.15
CA GLN A 15 -20.76 4.30 -28.40
C GLN A 15 -21.31 3.23 -29.36
N ASN A 16 -20.99 1.96 -29.10
CA ASN A 16 -21.52 0.84 -29.86
C ASN A 16 -22.98 0.55 -29.40
N PRO A 17 -24.00 0.63 -30.28
CA PRO A 17 -25.40 0.42 -29.91
C PRO A 17 -25.74 -1.02 -29.52
N ASN A 18 -24.84 -1.97 -29.83
CA ASN A 18 -24.93 -3.37 -29.42
C ASN A 18 -24.00 -3.70 -28.26
N ALA A 19 -23.38 -2.69 -27.62
CA ALA A 19 -22.58 -2.94 -26.43
C ALA A 19 -23.49 -3.41 -25.29
N GLU A 20 -23.12 -4.53 -24.67
CA GLU A 20 -23.73 -4.93 -23.40
C GLU A 20 -23.44 -3.85 -22.35
N ALA A 21 -24.42 -3.55 -21.50
CA ALA A 21 -24.24 -2.58 -20.43
C ALA A 21 -23.22 -3.15 -19.43
N PHE A 22 -22.00 -2.62 -19.44
CA PHE A 22 -20.96 -3.03 -18.52
C PHE A 22 -21.23 -2.43 -17.14
N ASP A 23 -21.89 -3.21 -16.29
CA ASP A 23 -21.90 -2.96 -14.86
C ASP A 23 -20.78 -3.75 -14.16
N GLU A 24 -20.55 -3.48 -12.87
CA GLU A 24 -19.47 -4.13 -12.10
C GLU A 24 -19.60 -5.67 -12.09
N SER A 25 -20.82 -6.19 -12.23
CA SER A 25 -21.12 -7.63 -12.38
C SER A 25 -20.75 -8.21 -13.73
N SER A 26 -20.53 -7.38 -14.74
CA SER A 26 -20.15 -7.78 -16.11
C SER A 26 -18.63 -7.85 -16.30
N ALA A 27 -17.84 -7.49 -15.28
CA ALA A 27 -16.38 -7.45 -15.37
C ALA A 27 -15.75 -8.84 -15.64
N ASP A 28 -16.41 -9.92 -15.20
CA ASP A 28 -15.97 -11.30 -15.43
C ASP A 28 -16.39 -11.85 -16.81
N ALA A 29 -17.19 -11.10 -17.60
CA ALA A 29 -17.60 -11.52 -18.94
C ALA A 29 -16.50 -11.37 -20.00
N PHE A 30 -15.40 -10.69 -19.65
CA PHE A 30 -14.25 -10.53 -20.52
C PHE A 30 -13.23 -11.64 -20.27
N ASP A 31 -12.95 -12.43 -21.29
CA ASP A 31 -11.81 -13.35 -21.30
C ASP A 31 -10.52 -12.55 -21.53
N MET A 32 -10.06 -11.89 -20.47
CA MET A 32 -8.82 -11.11 -20.47
C MET A 32 -7.95 -11.56 -19.30
N GLU A 33 -6.70 -11.91 -19.60
CA GLU A 33 -5.73 -12.27 -18.58
C GLU A 33 -5.37 -11.03 -17.74
N LEU A 34 -5.56 -11.14 -16.42
CA LEU A 34 -5.24 -10.08 -15.47
C LEU A 34 -4.01 -10.48 -14.65
N ALA A 35 -3.02 -9.59 -14.60
CA ALA A 35 -1.92 -9.73 -13.66
C ALA A 35 -2.43 -9.50 -12.22
N ARG A 36 -2.53 -10.57 -11.45
CA ARG A 36 -2.92 -10.54 -10.03
C ARG A 36 -1.92 -11.36 -9.22
N ALA A 37 -1.68 -10.93 -7.98
CA ALA A 37 -0.86 -11.70 -7.07
C ALA A 37 -1.53 -13.03 -6.72
N THR A 38 -0.76 -14.12 -6.75
CA THR A 38 -1.27 -15.45 -6.40
C THR A 38 -1.45 -15.59 -4.88
N PRO A 39 -2.28 -16.55 -4.42
CA PRO A 39 -2.41 -16.84 -2.98
C PRO A 39 -1.06 -17.18 -2.31
N GLU A 40 -0.18 -17.88 -3.01
CA GLU A 40 1.13 -18.30 -2.52
C GLU A 40 2.07 -17.10 -2.33
N GLU A 41 2.06 -16.14 -3.25
CA GLU A 41 2.82 -14.89 -3.12
C GLU A 41 2.38 -14.09 -1.90
N LYS A 42 1.05 -14.07 -1.61
CA LYS A 42 0.51 -13.43 -0.41
C LYS A 42 0.96 -14.14 0.86
N ALA A 43 0.89 -15.47 0.90
CA ALA A 43 1.34 -16.25 2.04
C ALA A 43 2.84 -16.05 2.32
N ALA A 44 3.68 -16.12 1.28
CA ALA A 44 5.13 -15.89 1.40
C ALA A 44 5.46 -14.48 1.91
N CYS A 45 4.67 -13.48 1.52
CA CYS A 45 4.82 -12.11 2.02
C CYS A 45 4.53 -12.02 3.53
N LEU A 46 3.46 -12.67 3.99
CA LEU A 46 3.10 -12.72 5.41
C LEU A 46 4.19 -13.44 6.23
N GLU A 47 4.64 -14.62 5.79
CA GLU A 47 5.70 -15.37 6.48
C GLU A 47 6.98 -14.56 6.64
N ARG A 48 7.45 -13.91 5.57
CA ARG A 48 8.63 -13.05 5.63
C ARG A 48 8.45 -11.86 6.59
N THR A 49 7.24 -11.30 6.63
CA THR A 49 6.93 -10.16 7.51
C THR A 49 6.92 -10.59 8.97
N THR A 50 6.25 -11.70 9.29
CA THR A 50 6.22 -12.26 10.65
C THR A 50 7.62 -12.66 11.12
N ALA A 51 8.39 -13.35 10.28
CA ALA A 51 9.76 -13.74 10.59
C ALA A 51 10.66 -12.53 10.89
N LEU A 52 10.50 -11.42 10.17
CA LEU A 52 11.22 -10.18 10.47
C LEU A 52 10.82 -9.60 11.84
N GLN A 53 9.52 -9.58 12.14
CA GLN A 53 8.99 -9.03 13.39
C GLN A 53 9.42 -9.82 14.63
N GLU A 54 9.59 -11.13 14.50
CA GLU A 54 9.97 -12.03 15.61
C GLU A 54 11.49 -12.13 15.80
N ARG A 55 12.29 -11.81 14.78
CA ARG A 55 13.74 -12.05 14.79
C ARG A 55 14.50 -11.28 15.88
N ASP A 56 14.13 -10.03 16.12
CA ASP A 56 14.85 -9.15 17.04
C ASP A 56 13.90 -8.12 17.69
N ILE A 57 13.04 -8.61 18.57
CA ILE A 57 12.00 -7.81 19.23
C ILE A 57 12.61 -6.67 20.04
N GLU A 58 13.72 -6.92 20.73
CA GLU A 58 14.39 -5.92 21.56
C GLU A 58 15.00 -4.80 20.71
N ALA A 59 15.76 -5.12 19.67
CA ALA A 59 16.33 -4.10 18.79
C ALA A 59 15.24 -3.31 18.05
N THR A 60 14.17 -3.98 17.63
CA THR A 60 13.02 -3.36 16.98
C THR A 60 12.35 -2.35 17.90
N THR A 61 12.06 -2.74 19.16
CA THR A 61 11.44 -1.86 20.14
C THR A 61 12.32 -0.64 20.45
N ALA A 62 13.63 -0.85 20.59
CA ALA A 62 14.58 0.23 20.83
C ALA A 62 14.67 1.20 19.64
N ALA A 63 14.71 0.69 18.40
CA ALA A 63 14.75 1.51 17.19
C ALA A 63 13.48 2.34 16.99
N LEU A 64 12.30 1.73 17.17
CA LEU A 64 11.02 2.44 17.08
C LEU A 64 10.91 3.55 18.14
N SER A 65 11.38 3.31 19.37
CA SER A 65 11.38 4.32 20.43
C SER A 65 12.30 5.50 20.11
N ARG A 66 13.49 5.23 19.54
CA ARG A 66 14.39 6.30 19.05
C ARG A 66 13.77 7.09 17.91
N LEU A 67 13.19 6.41 16.91
CA LEU A 67 12.51 7.05 15.79
C LEU A 67 11.40 8.00 16.27
N GLN A 68 10.58 7.54 17.22
CA GLN A 68 9.57 8.36 17.87
C GLN A 68 10.17 9.57 18.60
N HIS A 69 11.26 9.37 19.32
CA HIS A 69 11.94 10.45 20.01
C HIS A 69 12.49 11.52 19.05
N VAL A 70 13.17 11.09 17.98
CA VAL A 70 13.72 11.99 16.94
C VAL A 70 12.61 12.76 16.23
N ALA A 71 11.50 12.10 15.93
CA ALA A 71 10.33 12.75 15.34
C ALA A 71 9.72 13.83 16.26
N ARG A 72 9.58 13.54 17.56
CA ARG A 72 9.06 14.51 18.54
C ARG A 72 10.02 15.68 18.81
N SER A 73 11.32 15.43 18.77
CA SER A 73 12.33 16.45 19.04
C SER A 73 12.64 17.34 17.84
N GLY A 74 12.03 17.09 16.67
CA GLY A 74 12.30 17.82 15.44
C GLY A 74 13.67 17.52 14.83
N GLY A 75 14.25 16.37 15.17
CA GLY A 75 15.53 15.92 14.63
C GLY A 75 15.42 15.38 13.19
N ASN A 76 16.53 14.87 12.67
CA ASN A 76 16.57 14.27 11.34
C ASN A 76 15.90 12.89 11.33
N VAL A 77 14.59 12.86 11.08
CA VAL A 77 13.80 11.63 11.04
C VAL A 77 14.28 10.65 9.97
N PHE A 78 14.76 11.15 8.83
CA PHE A 78 15.23 10.29 7.75
C PHE A 78 16.48 9.50 8.15
N GLU A 79 17.39 10.11 8.91
CA GLU A 79 18.59 9.44 9.40
C GLU A 79 18.25 8.29 10.36
N GLU A 80 17.39 8.53 11.35
CA GLU A 80 16.95 7.45 12.25
C GLU A 80 16.10 6.40 11.51
N LEU A 81 15.36 6.81 10.47
CA LEU A 81 14.61 5.88 9.62
C LEU A 81 15.54 4.88 8.93
N MET A 82 16.70 5.30 8.43
CA MET A 82 17.69 4.42 7.79
C MET A 82 18.23 3.34 8.74
N GLU A 83 18.30 3.63 10.04
CA GLU A 83 18.66 2.64 11.06
C GLU A 83 17.46 1.75 11.41
N THR A 84 16.27 2.33 11.54
CA THR A 84 15.06 1.62 11.96
C THR A 84 14.61 0.55 10.94
N VAL A 85 14.74 0.82 9.63
CA VAL A 85 14.36 -0.14 8.56
C VAL A 85 15.19 -1.43 8.55
N LYS A 86 16.33 -1.48 9.26
CA LYS A 86 17.16 -2.68 9.36
C LYS A 86 16.52 -3.76 10.23
N VAL A 87 15.64 -3.36 11.14
CA VAL A 87 15.04 -4.22 12.18
C VAL A 87 13.51 -4.19 12.18
N ALA A 88 12.89 -3.09 11.80
CA ALA A 88 11.43 -2.94 11.82
C ALA A 88 10.79 -3.03 10.43
N SER A 89 9.57 -3.56 10.36
CA SER A 89 8.77 -3.56 9.14
C SER A 89 8.16 -2.19 8.85
N LEU A 90 7.77 -1.96 7.59
CA LEU A 90 7.09 -0.72 7.17
C LEU A 90 5.85 -0.41 8.02
N GLY A 91 5.07 -1.44 8.36
CA GLY A 91 3.88 -1.30 9.19
C GLY A 91 4.22 -0.83 10.61
N GLN A 92 5.24 -1.43 11.23
CA GLN A 92 5.69 -1.01 12.57
C GLN A 92 6.19 0.44 12.58
N ILE A 93 6.96 0.83 11.57
CA ILE A 93 7.46 2.21 11.41
C ILE A 93 6.31 3.19 11.23
N SER A 94 5.37 2.88 10.34
CA SER A 94 4.24 3.77 10.05
C SER A 94 3.37 3.97 11.29
N THR A 95 3.04 2.90 12.02
CA THR A 95 2.31 3.00 13.29
C THR A 95 3.08 3.82 14.32
N ALA A 96 4.37 3.57 14.50
CA ALA A 96 5.19 4.29 15.48
C ALA A 96 5.26 5.81 15.19
N LEU A 97 5.36 6.20 13.92
CA LEU A 97 5.33 7.60 13.50
C LEU A 97 3.94 8.21 13.65
N PHE A 98 2.89 7.43 13.41
CA PHE A 98 1.50 7.87 13.59
C PHE A 98 1.21 8.24 15.05
N ASP A 99 1.71 7.44 16.00
CA ASP A 99 1.58 7.67 17.44
C ASP A 99 2.20 9.00 17.92
N VAL A 100 3.07 9.62 17.12
CA VAL A 100 3.79 10.85 17.47
C VAL A 100 3.51 12.04 16.57
N GLY A 101 3.02 11.82 15.36
CA GLY A 101 2.73 12.87 14.37
C GLY A 101 1.28 13.37 14.39
N GLY A 102 0.32 12.56 14.85
CA GLY A 102 -1.10 12.84 14.61
C GLY A 102 -1.49 12.72 13.13
N GLN A 103 -2.79 12.57 12.85
CA GLN A 103 -3.34 12.37 11.49
C GLN A 103 -2.90 13.43 10.47
#